data_AF-A0AA42BTP1-F1
#
_entry.id   AF-A0AA42BTP1-F1
#
_cell.length_a   1.000
_cell.length_b   1.000
_cell.length_c   1.000
_cell.angle_alpha   90.00
_cell.angle_beta   90.00
_cell.angle_gamma   90.00
#
_symmetry.space_group_name_H-M   'P 1'
#
loop_
_entity.id
_entity.type
_entity.pdbx_description
1 polymer ?
#
loop_
_entity_poly.entity_id
_entity_poly.type
_entity_poly.pdbx_seq_one_letter_code
_entity_poly.pdbx_strand_id
1 'polypeptide(L)'
;MQIRKCSIVVAGALGLVAAGLSGCANTAAVADEATSPEYSASADQAEAMADGVVDRAEYRAGFARFQACMAESGYAVDVLDDSGTIIDARYLAEATDDGTDARCYQTEFRDVDESWQVAHQDELADGALLDACLRENGLAVPETRHEKVMALAEAGVDFGSCLGEE
;
A
#
# COMPACT_ATOMS: atom_id res chain seq x y z
N MET A 1 9.32 17.10 -42.08
CA MET A 1 7.99 17.69 -42.40
C MET A 1 7.11 16.60 -42.98
N GLN A 2 5.87 16.50 -42.50
CA GLN A 2 4.77 15.59 -42.88
C GLN A 2 4.72 14.16 -42.30
N ILE A 3 3.85 14.08 -41.28
CA ILE A 3 3.06 12.97 -40.77
C ILE A 3 2.38 12.20 -41.91
N ARG A 4 2.44 10.85 -41.94
CA ARG A 4 1.38 10.02 -42.53
C ARG A 4 1.18 8.69 -41.79
N LYS A 5 -0.04 8.55 -41.28
CA LYS A 5 -0.71 7.35 -40.78
C LYS A 5 -0.60 6.22 -41.80
N CYS A 6 -0.29 5.00 -41.37
CA CYS A 6 -0.59 3.80 -42.14
C CYS A 6 -1.72 3.04 -41.46
N SER A 7 -2.94 3.36 -41.93
CA SER A 7 -4.09 2.49 -41.78
C SER A 7 -3.79 1.10 -42.35
N ILE A 8 -4.22 0.10 -41.60
CA ILE A 8 -4.22 -1.31 -41.95
C ILE A 8 -5.07 -1.51 -43.21
N VAL A 9 -4.48 -2.09 -44.26
CA VAL A 9 -5.21 -2.66 -45.39
C VAL A 9 -5.14 -4.18 -45.25
N VAL A 10 -6.31 -4.80 -45.08
CA VAL A 10 -6.48 -6.25 -45.15
C VAL A 10 -6.83 -6.64 -46.58
N ALA A 11 -5.96 -7.44 -47.21
CA ALA A 11 -6.24 -8.36 -48.32
C ALA A 11 -4.96 -9.20 -48.46
N GLY A 12 -4.94 -10.53 -48.46
CA GLY A 12 -5.88 -11.46 -49.04
C GLY A 12 -5.12 -12.37 -50.03
N ALA A 13 -4.47 -13.39 -49.49
CA ALA A 13 -4.13 -14.69 -50.10
C ALA A 13 -2.99 -14.86 -51.15
N LEU A 14 -2.36 -16.05 -51.02
CA LEU A 14 -1.46 -16.82 -51.91
C LEU A 14 0.05 -16.50 -51.94
N GLY A 15 0.85 -17.50 -51.53
CA GLY A 15 2.23 -17.67 -51.98
C GLY A 15 3.12 -18.52 -51.06
N LEU A 16 3.25 -19.82 -51.36
CA LEU A 16 4.30 -20.71 -50.82
C LEU A 16 5.70 -20.20 -51.19
N VAL A 17 6.65 -20.11 -50.23
CA VAL A 17 8.08 -20.47 -50.42
C VAL A 17 8.70 -20.86 -49.06
N ALA A 18 9.53 -21.90 -49.11
CA ALA A 18 10.23 -22.58 -48.03
C ALA A 18 11.40 -21.81 -47.39
N ALA A 19 11.93 -22.42 -46.32
CA ALA A 19 13.31 -22.41 -45.82
C ALA A 19 13.43 -21.90 -44.38
N GLY A 20 14.06 -22.75 -43.56
CA GLY A 20 14.19 -22.60 -42.14
C GLY A 20 15.02 -21.40 -41.71
N LEU A 21 14.55 -20.81 -40.62
CA LEU A 21 15.40 -20.26 -39.58
C LEU A 21 14.92 -20.94 -38.31
N SER A 22 15.78 -21.76 -37.69
CA SER A 22 15.64 -22.13 -36.29
C SER A 22 15.66 -20.83 -35.48
N GLY A 23 14.49 -20.22 -35.33
CA GLY A 23 14.27 -19.17 -34.36
C GLY A 23 14.58 -19.78 -33.00
N CYS A 24 15.55 -19.19 -32.30
CA CYS A 24 15.72 -19.42 -30.88
C CYS A 24 14.34 -19.21 -30.27
N ALA A 25 13.73 -20.29 -29.80
CA ALA A 25 12.59 -20.20 -28.91
C ALA A 25 13.14 -19.55 -27.64
N ASN A 26 13.17 -18.22 -27.65
CA ASN A 26 13.23 -17.43 -26.44
C ASN A 26 11.86 -17.64 -25.81
N THR A 27 11.69 -18.74 -25.09
CA THR A 27 10.73 -18.81 -24.02
C THR A 27 11.16 -17.70 -23.07
N ALA A 28 10.65 -16.49 -23.32
CA ALA A 28 10.54 -15.50 -22.27
C ALA A 28 9.73 -16.24 -21.21
N ALA A 29 10.43 -16.68 -20.15
CA ALA A 29 9.77 -16.99 -18.91
C ALA A 29 8.97 -15.72 -18.61
N VAL A 30 7.66 -15.78 -18.84
CA VAL A 30 6.76 -14.90 -18.13
C VAL A 30 7.06 -15.23 -16.67
N ALA A 31 7.75 -14.31 -16.01
CA ALA A 31 7.70 -14.28 -14.57
C ALA A 31 6.21 -14.16 -14.28
N ASP A 32 5.62 -15.26 -13.81
CA ASP A 32 4.34 -15.23 -13.14
C ASP A 32 4.53 -14.17 -12.05
N GLU A 33 3.97 -12.98 -12.26
CA GLU A 33 3.87 -11.99 -11.19
C GLU A 33 3.16 -12.73 -10.06
N ALA A 34 3.93 -13.05 -9.02
CA ALA A 34 3.43 -13.73 -7.84
C ALA A 34 2.35 -12.84 -7.25
N THR A 35 1.12 -13.07 -7.68
CA THR A 35 -0.04 -12.35 -7.19
C THR A 35 -0.29 -12.92 -5.82
N SER A 36 -0.04 -12.12 -4.78
CA SER A 36 -0.39 -12.50 -3.42
C SER A 36 -1.86 -12.94 -3.40
N PRO A 37 -2.19 -14.02 -2.70
CA PRO A 37 -3.58 -14.43 -2.54
C PRO A 37 -4.37 -13.28 -1.90
N GLU A 38 -5.44 -12.86 -2.57
CA GLU A 38 -6.42 -11.93 -2.00
C GLU A 38 -7.34 -12.71 -1.05
N TYR A 39 -7.48 -12.22 0.17
CA TYR A 39 -8.37 -12.79 1.17
C TYR A 39 -9.58 -11.88 1.38
N SER A 40 -10.77 -12.47 1.51
CA SER A 40 -11.99 -11.71 1.78
C SER A 40 -12.03 -11.21 3.22
N ALA A 41 -12.48 -9.97 3.42
CA ALA A 41 -12.77 -9.43 4.75
C ALA A 41 -13.77 -10.30 5.53
N SER A 42 -13.60 -10.36 6.86
CA SER A 42 -14.52 -11.00 7.78
C SER A 42 -15.83 -10.22 7.90
N ALA A 43 -16.87 -10.89 8.40
CA ALA A 43 -18.16 -10.25 8.63
C ALA A 43 -18.05 -9.09 9.63
N ASP A 44 -17.23 -9.24 10.68
CA ASP A 44 -17.02 -8.21 11.69
C ASP A 44 -16.26 -7.00 11.12
N GLN A 45 -15.31 -7.22 10.22
CA GLN A 45 -14.64 -6.13 9.50
C GLN A 45 -15.64 -5.41 8.57
N ALA A 46 -16.46 -6.16 7.82
CA ALA A 46 -17.47 -5.56 6.95
C ALA A 46 -18.53 -4.76 7.73
N GLU A 47 -18.89 -5.19 8.94
CA GLU A 47 -19.79 -4.46 9.83
C GLU A 47 -19.18 -3.15 10.33
N ALA A 48 -17.91 -3.17 10.77
CA ALA A 48 -17.19 -1.97 11.20
C ALA A 48 -17.03 -0.92 10.08
N MET A 49 -17.10 -1.35 8.83
CA MET A 49 -17.02 -0.46 7.66
C MET A 49 -18.40 0.03 7.18
N ALA A 50 -19.51 -0.44 7.77
CA ALA A 50 -20.84 -0.33 7.18
C ALA A 50 -21.39 1.11 7.13
N ASP A 51 -21.01 1.97 8.07
CA ASP A 51 -21.42 3.38 8.10
C ASP A 51 -20.40 4.33 7.43
N GLY A 52 -19.27 3.78 6.98
CA GLY A 52 -18.19 4.50 6.31
C GLY A 52 -17.27 5.29 7.23
N VAL A 53 -17.37 5.13 8.55
CA VAL A 53 -16.51 5.82 9.54
C VAL A 53 -16.03 4.82 10.58
N VAL A 54 -14.73 4.54 10.61
CA VAL A 54 -14.13 3.72 11.66
C VAL A 54 -13.88 4.57 12.91
N ASP A 55 -14.48 4.19 14.02
CA ASP A 55 -14.18 4.76 15.33
C ASP A 55 -13.03 4.03 16.06
N ARG A 56 -12.58 4.60 17.20
CA ARG A 56 -11.44 4.05 17.95
C ARG A 56 -11.72 2.66 18.51
N ALA A 57 -12.97 2.38 18.89
CA ALA A 57 -13.35 1.07 19.42
C ALA A 57 -13.34 0.02 18.30
N GLU A 58 -13.83 0.36 17.11
CA GLU A 58 -13.79 -0.49 15.91
C GLU A 58 -12.36 -0.75 15.45
N TYR A 59 -11.52 0.28 15.41
CA TYR A 59 -10.09 0.16 15.12
C TYR A 59 -9.41 -0.85 16.06
N ARG A 60 -9.59 -0.68 17.37
CA ARG A 60 -9.02 -1.59 18.37
C ARG A 60 -9.62 -2.99 18.32
N ALA A 61 -10.90 -3.11 18.01
CA ALA A 61 -11.55 -4.41 17.84
C ALA A 61 -11.00 -5.15 16.61
N GLY A 62 -10.78 -4.45 15.49
CA GLY A 62 -10.13 -5.00 14.30
C GLY A 62 -8.72 -5.50 14.60
N PHE A 63 -7.91 -4.68 15.28
CA PHE A 63 -6.57 -5.10 15.69
C PHE A 63 -6.61 -6.33 16.60
N ALA A 64 -7.54 -6.38 17.57
CA ALA A 64 -7.68 -7.53 18.45
C ALA A 64 -8.05 -8.83 17.69
N ARG A 65 -8.89 -8.73 16.65
CA ARG A 65 -9.20 -9.88 15.77
C ARG A 65 -7.99 -10.33 14.95
N PHE A 66 -7.20 -9.38 14.44
CA PHE A 66 -5.92 -9.69 13.80
C PHE A 66 -4.98 -10.44 14.75
N GLN A 67 -4.82 -9.96 15.99
CA GLN A 67 -4.01 -10.66 17.01
C GLN A 67 -4.52 -12.07 17.29
N ALA A 68 -5.84 -12.25 17.39
CA ALA A 68 -6.44 -13.56 17.62
C ALA A 68 -6.17 -14.52 16.45
N CYS A 69 -6.36 -14.09 15.21
CA CYS A 69 -6.06 -14.89 14.01
C CYS A 69 -4.58 -15.32 13.93
N MET A 70 -3.67 -14.39 14.25
CA MET A 70 -2.23 -14.68 14.32
C MET A 70 -1.93 -15.72 15.41
N ALA A 71 -2.51 -15.55 16.60
CA ALA A 71 -2.31 -16.45 17.73
C ALA A 71 -2.85 -17.86 17.46
N GLU A 72 -3.99 -17.99 16.78
CA GLU A 72 -4.54 -19.29 16.34
C GLU A 72 -3.60 -20.03 15.38
N SER A 73 -2.76 -19.29 14.66
CA SER A 73 -1.74 -19.83 13.76
C SER A 73 -0.38 -20.04 14.42
N GLY A 74 -0.27 -19.76 15.73
CA GLY A 74 0.95 -19.94 16.51
C GLY A 74 1.88 -18.72 16.54
N TYR A 75 1.47 -17.58 15.98
CA TYR A 75 2.26 -16.35 15.98
C TYR A 75 1.70 -15.34 16.98
N ALA A 76 2.50 -14.96 17.97
CA ALA A 76 2.15 -13.88 18.89
C ALA A 76 2.39 -12.51 18.24
N VAL A 77 1.51 -11.55 18.53
CA VAL A 77 1.67 -10.14 18.16
C VAL A 77 1.91 -9.35 19.44
N ASP A 78 3.14 -8.82 19.59
CA ASP A 78 3.50 -7.93 20.69
C ASP A 78 3.06 -6.50 20.36
N VAL A 79 2.38 -5.84 21.30
CA VAL A 79 2.09 -4.40 21.22
C VAL A 79 3.26 -3.64 21.83
N LEU A 80 3.88 -2.76 21.04
CA LEU A 80 4.99 -1.91 21.46
C LEU A 80 4.48 -0.59 22.05
N ASP A 81 3.51 0.03 21.39
CA ASP A 81 2.81 1.22 21.84
C ASP A 81 1.38 1.25 21.26
N ASP A 82 0.39 1.45 22.12
CA ASP A 82 -1.01 1.66 21.71
C ASP A 82 -1.57 2.99 22.23
N SER A 83 -0.72 3.87 22.77
CA SER A 83 -1.15 5.15 23.32
C SER A 83 -1.47 6.17 22.23
N GLY A 84 -0.80 6.06 21.07
CA GLY A 84 -0.97 6.91 19.92
C GLY A 84 -2.23 6.66 19.08
N THR A 85 -2.27 7.32 17.93
CA THR A 85 -3.30 7.16 16.89
C THR A 85 -3.15 5.82 16.17
N ILE A 86 -1.91 5.40 15.89
CA ILE A 86 -1.58 4.12 15.28
C ILE A 86 -1.04 3.17 16.34
N ILE A 87 -1.45 1.90 16.29
CA ILE A 87 -0.91 0.87 17.16
C ILE A 87 0.42 0.38 16.57
N ASP A 88 1.50 0.53 17.31
CA ASP A 88 2.79 -0.05 16.99
C ASP A 88 2.87 -1.48 17.54
N ALA A 89 3.12 -2.44 16.65
CA ALA A 89 3.13 -3.85 16.97
C ALA A 89 4.17 -4.60 16.14
N ARG A 90 4.61 -5.74 16.67
CA ARG A 90 5.54 -6.64 15.96
C ARG A 90 5.14 -8.09 16.13
N TYR A 91 5.60 -8.91 15.21
CA TYR A 91 5.48 -10.37 15.24
C TYR A 91 6.70 -11.00 14.55
N LEU A 92 6.79 -12.32 14.63
CA LEU A 92 7.89 -13.09 14.03
C LEU A 92 7.86 -12.98 12.50
N ALA A 93 9.03 -12.81 11.88
CA ALA A 93 9.16 -12.69 10.42
C ALA A 93 8.64 -13.94 9.68
N GLU A 94 8.70 -15.09 10.33
CA GLU A 94 8.16 -16.36 9.82
C GLU A 94 6.66 -16.28 9.47
N ALA A 95 5.89 -15.43 10.16
CA ALA A 95 4.47 -15.22 9.86
C ALA A 95 4.27 -14.46 8.53
N THR A 96 5.26 -13.66 8.14
CA THR A 96 5.32 -13.02 6.82
C THR A 96 5.80 -14.00 5.76
N ASP A 97 6.83 -14.79 6.07
CA ASP A 97 7.39 -15.76 5.14
C ASP A 97 6.37 -16.83 4.72
N ASP A 98 5.47 -17.24 5.63
CA ASP A 98 4.40 -18.21 5.32
C ASP A 98 3.06 -17.56 4.92
N GLY A 99 2.98 -16.23 4.93
CA GLY A 99 1.81 -15.44 4.53
C GLY A 99 0.64 -15.45 5.52
N THR A 100 0.84 -15.95 6.74
CA THR A 100 -0.16 -15.91 7.80
C THR A 100 -0.53 -14.47 8.16
N ASP A 101 0.45 -13.57 8.22
CA ASP A 101 0.22 -12.16 8.53
C ASP A 101 -0.69 -11.51 7.48
N ALA A 102 -0.39 -11.70 6.19
CA ALA A 102 -1.15 -11.16 5.07
C ALA A 102 -2.58 -11.69 5.08
N ARG A 103 -2.77 -12.98 5.40
CA ARG A 103 -4.10 -13.57 5.53
C ARG A 103 -4.88 -12.94 6.69
N CYS A 104 -4.30 -12.94 7.89
CA CYS A 104 -4.98 -12.44 9.08
C CYS A 104 -5.24 -10.94 9.00
N TYR A 105 -4.30 -10.17 8.48
CA TYR A 105 -4.44 -8.73 8.29
C TYR A 105 -5.55 -8.40 7.28
N GLN A 106 -5.50 -8.98 6.07
CA GLN A 106 -6.54 -8.75 5.05
C GLN A 106 -7.92 -9.18 5.54
N THR A 107 -8.02 -10.33 6.22
CA THR A 107 -9.30 -10.87 6.66
C THR A 107 -9.89 -10.07 7.83
N GLU A 108 -9.09 -9.60 8.79
CA GLU A 108 -9.63 -9.09 10.06
C GLU A 108 -9.50 -7.58 10.27
N PHE A 109 -8.55 -6.92 9.61
CA PHE A 109 -8.15 -5.58 10.02
C PHE A 109 -7.83 -4.58 8.90
N ARG A 110 -7.43 -5.01 7.71
CA ARG A 110 -6.92 -4.15 6.64
C ARG A 110 -7.78 -2.94 6.32
N ASP A 111 -9.05 -3.12 5.98
CA ASP A 111 -9.93 -2.04 5.56
C ASP A 111 -10.21 -1.06 6.72
N VAL A 112 -10.31 -1.60 7.93
CA VAL A 112 -10.48 -0.84 9.17
C VAL A 112 -9.23 0.02 9.45
N ASP A 113 -8.04 -0.58 9.35
CA ASP A 113 -6.77 0.14 9.55
C ASP A 113 -6.53 1.18 8.46
N GLU A 114 -6.68 0.82 7.18
CA GLU A 114 -6.52 1.76 6.06
C GLU A 114 -7.48 2.97 6.20
N SER A 115 -8.76 2.72 6.53
CA SER A 115 -9.74 3.79 6.74
C SER A 115 -9.37 4.68 7.92
N TRP A 116 -8.98 4.08 9.05
CA TRP A 116 -8.54 4.79 10.25
C TRP A 116 -7.32 5.67 9.97
N GLN A 117 -6.29 5.14 9.32
CA GLN A 117 -5.06 5.85 8.98
C GLN A 117 -5.32 7.04 8.03
N VAL A 118 -6.19 6.87 7.04
CA VAL A 118 -6.57 7.96 6.14
C VAL A 118 -7.30 9.09 6.88
N ALA A 119 -8.21 8.72 7.80
CA ALA A 119 -8.97 9.69 8.59
C ALA A 119 -8.09 10.48 9.57
N HIS A 120 -6.97 9.90 10.03
CA HIS A 120 -6.08 10.51 11.03
C HIS A 120 -4.69 10.83 10.48
N GLN A 121 -4.55 11.00 9.16
CA GLN A 121 -3.26 11.28 8.52
C GLN A 121 -2.55 12.53 9.06
N ASP A 122 -3.30 13.51 9.58
CA ASP A 122 -2.78 14.75 10.14
C ASP A 122 -2.19 14.57 11.56
N GLU A 123 -2.51 13.46 12.23
CA GLU A 123 -2.04 13.11 13.58
C GLU A 123 -0.82 12.19 13.57
N LEU A 124 -0.41 11.72 12.39
CA LEU A 124 0.74 10.82 12.24
C LEU A 124 2.04 11.51 12.66
N ALA A 125 3.00 10.70 13.11
CA ALA A 125 4.27 11.17 13.66
C ALA A 125 5.08 12.06 12.69
N ASP A 126 4.86 11.92 11.38
CA ASP A 126 5.50 12.75 10.37
C ASP A 126 4.99 14.20 10.33
N GLY A 127 3.85 14.50 10.95
CA GLY A 127 3.32 15.86 11.05
C GLY A 127 4.31 16.83 11.71
N ALA A 128 5.02 16.39 12.75
CA ALA A 128 6.05 17.17 13.42
C ALA A 128 7.33 17.35 12.57
N LEU A 129 7.68 16.33 11.79
CA LEU A 129 8.82 16.39 10.85
C LEU A 129 8.53 17.37 9.71
N LEU A 130 7.32 17.33 9.16
CA LEU A 130 6.86 18.27 8.13
C LEU A 130 6.86 19.71 8.64
N ASP A 131 6.36 19.91 9.85
CA ASP A 131 6.38 21.17 10.57
C ASP A 131 7.81 21.75 10.70
N ALA A 132 8.77 20.90 11.08
CA ALA A 132 10.18 21.29 11.17
C ALA A 132 10.74 21.63 9.78
N CYS A 133 10.53 20.76 8.79
CA CYS A 133 11.04 20.94 7.43
C CYS A 133 10.54 22.22 6.76
N LEU A 134 9.26 22.55 6.93
CA LEU A 134 8.68 23.81 6.45
C LEU A 134 9.37 25.02 7.08
N ARG A 135 9.58 25.00 8.41
CA ARG A 135 10.25 26.10 9.13
C ARG A 135 11.71 26.25 8.72
N GLU A 136 12.44 25.16 8.51
CA GLU A 136 13.83 25.16 8.07
C GLU A 136 13.99 25.75 6.66
N ASN A 137 13.00 25.54 5.80
CA ASN A 137 12.96 26.11 4.44
C ASN A 137 12.33 27.51 4.40
N GLY A 138 12.01 28.10 5.56
CA GLY A 138 11.43 29.44 5.66
C GLY A 138 9.99 29.54 5.12
N LEU A 139 9.28 28.42 5.08
CA LEU A 139 7.89 28.32 4.61
C LEU A 139 6.91 28.49 5.78
N ALA A 140 5.68 28.92 5.45
CA ALA A 140 4.59 28.87 6.41
C ALA A 140 4.25 27.41 6.77
N VAL A 141 3.65 27.19 7.93
CA VAL A 141 3.23 25.85 8.39
C VAL A 141 1.70 25.77 8.31
N PRO A 142 1.14 25.13 7.26
CA PRO A 142 -0.29 24.84 7.18
C PRO A 142 -0.77 23.91 8.29
N GLU A 143 -2.09 23.82 8.48
CA GLU A 143 -2.67 22.96 9.51
C GLU A 143 -2.66 21.49 9.07
N THR A 144 -3.07 21.21 7.83
CA THR A 144 -3.23 19.83 7.35
C THR A 144 -1.93 19.28 6.75
N ARG A 145 -1.70 17.97 6.89
CA ARG A 145 -0.58 17.26 6.28
C ARG A 145 -0.58 17.42 4.77
N HIS A 146 -1.75 17.36 4.12
CA HIS A 146 -1.86 17.56 2.68
C HIS A 146 -1.33 18.93 2.26
N GLU A 147 -1.73 20.01 2.94
CA GLU A 147 -1.24 21.36 2.64
C GLU A 147 0.26 21.51 2.96
N LYS A 148 0.76 20.86 4.02
CA LYS A 148 2.20 20.84 4.34
C LYS A 148 3.02 20.21 3.21
N VAL A 149 2.59 19.06 2.72
CA VAL A 149 3.24 18.36 1.59
C VAL A 149 3.17 19.20 0.32
N MET A 150 2.02 19.81 0.02
CA MET A 150 1.86 20.70 -1.14
C MET A 150 2.79 21.91 -1.06
N ALA A 151 2.91 22.56 0.11
CA ALA A 151 3.79 23.70 0.30
C ALA A 151 5.28 23.36 0.07
N LEU A 152 5.72 22.18 0.52
CA LEU A 152 7.08 21.68 0.25
C LEU A 152 7.29 21.41 -1.24
N ALA A 153 6.33 20.74 -1.88
CA ALA A 153 6.40 20.42 -3.31
C ALA A 153 6.44 21.68 -4.19
N GLU A 154 5.63 22.69 -3.88
CA GLU A 154 5.63 23.99 -4.57
C GLU A 154 6.94 24.76 -4.40
N ALA A 155 7.58 24.62 -3.24
CA ALA A 155 8.90 25.18 -2.96
C ALA A 155 10.06 24.36 -3.58
N GLY A 156 9.77 23.21 -4.20
CA GLY A 156 10.78 22.31 -4.75
C GLY A 156 11.60 21.58 -3.67
N VAL A 157 11.07 21.47 -2.45
CA VAL A 157 11.68 20.70 -1.35
C VAL A 157 11.23 19.24 -1.48
N ASP A 158 12.20 18.33 -1.54
CA ASP A 158 11.93 16.90 -1.59
C ASP A 158 11.40 16.41 -0.24
N PHE A 159 10.26 15.72 -0.24
CA PHE A 159 9.65 15.21 1.00
C PHE A 159 10.54 14.18 1.70
N GLY A 160 11.28 13.34 0.95
CA GLY A 160 12.22 12.37 1.53
C GLY A 160 13.30 13.05 2.36
N SER A 161 13.75 14.24 1.96
CA SER A 161 14.70 15.03 2.74
C SER A 161 14.16 15.51 4.11
N CYS A 162 12.83 15.59 4.27
CA CYS A 162 12.19 16.02 5.52
C CYS A 162 12.04 14.90 6.56
N LEU A 163 12.09 13.64 6.14
CA LEU A 163 11.87 12.49 7.03
C LEU A 163 13.15 12.00 7.72
N GLY A 164 14.31 12.55 7.35
CA GLY A 164 15.62 12.08 7.80
C GLY A 164 16.02 10.76 7.13
N GLU A 165 17.32 10.54 6.98
CA GLU A 165 17.85 9.18 6.75
C GLU A 165 17.94 8.51 8.13
N GLU A 166 17.24 7.39 8.31
CA GLU A 166 17.37 6.55 9.52
C GLU A 166 18.78 5.95 9.68
#